data_AF-A0A962ARE4-F1
#
_entry.id   AF-A0A962ARE4-F1
#
_cell.length_a   1.000
_cell.length_b   1.000
_cell.length_c   1.000
_cell.angle_alpha   90.00
_cell.angle_beta   90.00
_cell.angle_gamma   90.00
#
_symmetry.space_group_name_H-M   'P 1'
#
loop_
_entity.id
_entity.type
_entity.pdbx_description
1 polymer ?
#
loop_
_entity_poly.entity_id
_entity_poly.type
_entity_poly.pdbx_seq_one_letter_code
_entity_poly.pdbx_strand_id
1 'polypeptide(L)'
;MRRFAPPLAAFCLLAAFAAPPAHAQANARADICAADDSSAFAPEQRIASCTALIGAGKGSPHERAVLFVNRGAAYWYIDKMRSAFADLDRAIALDPNYAAAYRERGRAYRSEGALDKALADASEAVRLDPKDAGAFGARGNVFSDQGKYDRAIEDYDAAIRLDPKSSVVWRDRGAAYYFKKDYERAIKDYDESIRLDPRSDRGFANRAVAYKKLGKAAQALADENESIKLNPKEPTYFDNRGLSYSEEGQYERAIIDFSEAIRIAPRASFYTNRGDAYQAKGNLRRAIADYNRAIRLKPTYDKVYNNRGAAYRKKGDLRRAIADYEQALRLNPKMDTAAKNLEVVRMEFAKRRGR
;
A
#
# COMPACT_ATOMS: atom_id res chain seq x y z
N MET A 1 11.37 75.64 35.94
CA MET A 1 12.02 75.82 34.62
C MET A 1 11.86 74.54 33.81
N ARG A 2 11.01 74.58 32.78
CA ARG A 2 10.71 73.44 31.88
C ARG A 2 11.95 73.12 31.04
N ARG A 3 12.45 71.88 31.09
CA ARG A 3 13.40 71.35 30.09
C ARG A 3 12.63 70.45 29.14
N PHE A 4 12.53 70.89 27.89
CA PHE A 4 12.03 70.12 26.75
C PHE A 4 13.02 68.99 26.43
N ALA A 5 12.54 67.76 26.32
CA ALA A 5 13.26 66.64 25.70
C ALA A 5 12.83 66.53 24.22
N PRO A 6 13.72 66.27 23.26
CA PRO A 6 13.34 65.99 21.88
C PRO A 6 12.93 64.52 21.71
N PRO A 7 12.14 64.17 20.67
CA PRO A 7 11.65 62.81 20.48
C PRO A 7 12.75 61.92 19.87
N LEU A 8 12.81 60.67 20.33
CA LEU A 8 13.59 59.58 19.75
C LEU A 8 13.00 59.22 18.38
N ALA A 9 13.72 59.53 17.30
CA ALA A 9 13.43 58.99 15.98
C ALA A 9 13.89 57.52 15.90
N ALA A 10 12.93 56.60 15.91
CA ALA A 10 13.19 55.19 15.66
C ALA A 10 13.47 54.97 14.16
N PHE A 11 14.74 54.79 13.81
CA PHE A 11 15.14 54.32 12.48
C PHE A 11 14.85 52.81 12.38
N CYS A 12 13.72 52.43 11.78
CA CYS A 12 13.51 51.07 11.28
C CYS A 12 14.41 50.85 10.06
N LEU A 13 15.55 50.18 10.27
CA LEU A 13 16.34 49.58 9.19
C LEU A 13 15.53 48.45 8.56
N LEU A 14 14.83 48.75 7.46
CA LEU A 14 14.33 47.75 6.53
C LEU A 14 15.53 47.06 5.89
N ALA A 15 15.92 45.90 6.43
CA ALA A 15 16.85 45.01 5.75
C ALA A 15 16.17 44.50 4.47
N ALA A 16 16.54 45.06 3.32
CA ALA A 16 16.19 44.51 2.03
C ALA A 16 16.88 43.14 1.91
N PHE A 17 16.12 42.05 2.07
CA PHE A 17 16.58 40.72 1.69
C PHE A 17 16.79 40.74 0.17
N ALA A 18 18.04 40.91 -0.26
CA ALA A 18 18.42 40.74 -1.65
C ALA A 18 18.03 39.31 -2.08
N ALA A 19 17.22 39.20 -3.12
CA ALA A 19 16.90 37.91 -3.70
C ALA A 19 18.22 37.20 -4.08
N PRO A 20 18.37 35.89 -3.79
CA PRO A 20 19.61 35.18 -4.08
C PRO A 20 19.96 35.30 -5.58
N PRO A 21 21.26 35.35 -5.93
CA PRO A 21 21.69 35.53 -7.31
C PRO A 21 21.08 34.47 -8.23
N ALA A 22 20.77 34.85 -9.48
CA ALA A 22 20.04 34.00 -10.43
C ALA A 22 20.66 32.60 -10.62
N HIS A 23 21.99 32.49 -10.51
CA HIS A 23 22.69 31.20 -10.54
C HIS A 23 22.41 30.32 -9.31
N ALA A 24 22.33 30.89 -8.12
CA ALA A 24 21.98 30.15 -6.90
C ALA A 24 20.51 29.69 -6.93
N GLN A 25 19.61 30.50 -7.51
CA GLN A 25 18.22 30.10 -7.73
C GLN A 25 18.07 28.99 -8.78
N ALA A 26 18.90 29.00 -9.82
CA ALA A 26 18.89 27.95 -10.86
C ALA A 26 19.38 26.60 -10.32
N ASN A 27 20.46 26.61 -9.51
CA ASN A 27 20.99 25.39 -8.88
C ASN A 27 19.98 24.79 -7.89
N ALA A 28 19.35 25.63 -7.05
CA ALA A 28 18.31 25.16 -6.14
C ALA A 28 17.12 24.50 -6.86
N ARG A 29 16.71 25.02 -8.03
CA ARG A 29 15.64 24.40 -8.84
C ARG A 29 16.06 23.07 -9.45
N ALA A 30 17.32 22.93 -9.87
CA ALA A 30 17.84 21.68 -10.39
C ALA A 30 17.82 20.60 -9.30
N ASP A 31 18.26 20.93 -8.09
CA ASP A 31 18.26 20.02 -6.95
C ASP A 31 16.84 19.60 -6.56
N ILE A 32 15.89 20.53 -6.52
CA ILE A 32 14.47 20.21 -6.23
C ILE A 32 13.88 19.33 -7.34
N CYS A 33 14.20 19.59 -8.61
CA CYS A 33 13.72 18.75 -9.71
C CYS A 33 14.33 17.34 -9.68
N ALA A 34 15.60 17.20 -9.30
CA ALA A 34 16.30 15.92 -9.20
C ALA A 34 15.92 15.10 -7.96
N ALA A 35 15.19 15.69 -7.02
CA ALA A 35 14.82 15.03 -5.79
C ALA A 35 13.80 13.89 -6.00
N ASP A 36 13.94 12.83 -5.22
CA ASP A 36 13.05 11.66 -5.25
C ASP A 36 12.03 11.67 -4.09
N ASP A 37 11.28 10.58 -3.97
CA ASP A 37 10.22 10.43 -2.95
C ASP A 37 10.76 10.29 -1.52
N SER A 38 12.07 10.08 -1.34
CA SER A 38 12.72 10.08 -0.02
C SER A 38 13.11 11.47 0.46
N SER A 39 13.07 12.47 -0.43
CA SER A 39 13.42 13.85 -0.12
C SER A 39 12.35 14.57 0.72
N ALA A 40 12.73 15.72 1.28
CA ALA A 40 11.79 16.59 2.00
C ALA A 40 10.86 17.42 1.08
N PHE A 41 11.04 17.33 -0.24
CA PHE A 41 10.29 18.16 -1.19
C PHE A 41 8.97 17.51 -1.59
N ALA A 42 7.88 18.28 -1.49
CA ALA A 42 6.57 17.83 -1.93
C ALA A 42 6.57 17.58 -3.46
N PRO A 43 5.79 16.60 -3.96
CA PRO A 43 5.69 16.33 -5.40
C PRO A 43 5.37 17.57 -6.24
N GLU A 44 4.53 18.47 -5.75
CA GLU A 44 4.17 19.72 -6.42
C GLU A 44 5.36 20.67 -6.59
N GLN A 45 6.27 20.71 -5.60
CA GLN A 45 7.49 21.52 -5.66
C GLN A 45 8.46 20.96 -6.71
N ARG A 46 8.58 19.63 -6.77
CA ARG A 46 9.39 18.92 -7.79
C ARG A 46 8.83 19.19 -9.19
N ILE A 47 7.51 19.03 -9.37
CA ILE A 47 6.82 19.30 -10.64
C ILE A 47 7.02 20.76 -11.09
N ALA A 48 6.86 21.73 -10.19
CA ALA A 48 7.02 23.14 -10.51
C ALA A 48 8.47 23.46 -10.93
N SER A 49 9.45 22.92 -10.20
CA SER A 49 10.87 23.12 -10.49
C SER A 49 11.28 22.52 -11.83
N CYS A 50 10.90 21.26 -12.09
CA CYS A 50 11.15 20.63 -13.39
C CYS A 50 10.44 21.38 -14.53
N THR A 51 9.21 21.86 -14.32
CA THR A 51 8.46 22.62 -15.33
C THR A 51 9.17 23.92 -15.70
N ALA A 52 9.71 24.65 -14.72
CA ALA A 52 10.47 25.86 -14.98
C ALA A 52 11.76 25.57 -15.79
N LEU A 53 12.47 24.49 -15.46
CA LEU A 53 13.68 24.09 -16.17
C LEU A 53 13.40 23.61 -17.60
N ILE A 54 12.34 22.83 -17.79
CA ILE A 54 11.87 22.40 -19.12
C ILE A 54 11.48 23.61 -19.98
N GLY A 55 10.74 24.57 -19.40
CA GLY A 55 10.33 25.80 -20.09
C GLY A 55 11.50 26.70 -20.49
N ALA A 56 12.62 26.66 -19.74
CA ALA A 56 13.84 27.38 -20.11
C ALA A 56 14.54 26.79 -21.35
N GLY A 57 14.25 25.53 -21.70
CA GLY A 57 14.72 24.89 -22.94
C GLY A 57 16.24 24.70 -23.04
N LYS A 58 16.98 24.87 -21.94
CA LYS A 58 18.44 24.75 -21.91
C LYS A 58 18.88 23.28 -21.75
N GLY A 59 20.11 22.98 -22.15
CA GLY A 59 20.72 21.66 -22.02
C GLY A 59 20.61 20.79 -23.28
N SER A 60 21.44 19.77 -23.30
CA SER A 60 21.47 18.69 -24.28
C SER A 60 20.16 17.88 -24.29
N PRO A 61 19.89 17.08 -25.33
CA PRO A 61 18.73 16.19 -25.36
C PRO A 61 18.63 15.29 -24.13
N HIS A 62 19.76 14.71 -23.68
CA HIS A 62 19.84 13.89 -22.48
C HIS A 62 19.46 14.68 -21.21
N GLU A 63 20.09 15.85 -20.97
CA GLU A 63 19.78 16.67 -19.80
C GLU A 63 18.30 17.07 -19.76
N ARG A 64 17.71 17.37 -20.91
CA ARG A 64 16.25 17.62 -20.99
C ARG A 64 15.44 16.36 -20.71
N ALA A 65 15.85 15.20 -21.22
CA ALA A 65 15.19 13.93 -20.94
C ALA A 65 15.17 13.61 -19.44
N VAL A 66 16.26 13.89 -18.71
CA VAL A 66 16.33 13.77 -17.24
C VAL A 66 15.23 14.59 -16.55
N LEU A 67 15.05 15.86 -16.96
CA LEU A 67 14.00 16.71 -16.40
C LEU A 67 12.58 16.15 -16.63
N PHE A 68 12.34 15.62 -17.84
CA PHE A 68 11.07 14.97 -18.17
C PHE A 68 10.86 13.69 -17.35
N VAL A 69 11.88 12.84 -17.17
CA VAL A 69 11.77 11.65 -16.32
C VAL A 69 11.43 12.03 -14.89
N ASN A 70 12.12 13.00 -14.30
CA ASN A 70 11.88 13.39 -12.92
C ASN A 70 10.47 14.00 -12.73
N ARG A 71 10.02 14.83 -13.68
CA ARG A 71 8.65 15.37 -13.64
C ARG A 71 7.60 14.29 -13.87
N GLY A 72 7.87 13.36 -14.77
CA GLY A 72 7.03 12.20 -15.06
C GLY A 72 6.85 11.31 -13.82
N ALA A 73 7.94 11.01 -13.11
CA ALA A 73 7.91 10.27 -11.85
C ALA A 73 7.11 11.01 -10.77
N ALA A 74 7.29 12.33 -10.65
CA ALA A 74 6.51 13.13 -9.70
C ALA A 74 5.00 13.18 -10.06
N TYR A 75 4.65 13.23 -11.35
CA TYR A 75 3.25 13.12 -11.79
C TYR A 75 2.66 11.74 -11.50
N TRP A 76 3.44 10.68 -11.71
CA TRP A 76 3.03 9.31 -11.37
C TRP A 76 2.72 9.19 -9.86
N TYR A 77 3.58 9.74 -9.00
CA TYR A 77 3.39 9.72 -7.54
C TYR A 77 2.06 10.35 -7.08
N ILE A 78 1.60 11.40 -7.76
CA ILE A 78 0.32 12.08 -7.46
C ILE A 78 -0.84 11.62 -8.35
N ASP A 79 -0.74 10.42 -8.93
CA ASP A 79 -1.78 9.78 -9.74
C ASP A 79 -2.19 10.54 -11.03
N LYS A 80 -1.33 11.43 -11.53
CA LYS A 80 -1.53 12.14 -12.81
C LYS A 80 -0.97 11.33 -13.97
N MET A 81 -1.50 10.13 -14.18
CA MET A 81 -0.98 9.12 -15.11
C MET A 81 -0.81 9.64 -16.54
N ARG A 82 -1.78 10.39 -17.07
CA ARG A 82 -1.69 10.96 -18.43
C ARG A 82 -0.47 11.88 -18.59
N SER A 83 -0.20 12.72 -17.59
CA SER A 83 0.96 13.63 -17.60
C SER A 83 2.26 12.87 -17.41
N ALA A 84 2.27 11.84 -16.55
CA ALA A 84 3.41 10.98 -16.34
C ALA A 84 3.85 10.31 -17.66
N PHE A 85 2.93 9.64 -18.36
CA PHE A 85 3.23 9.01 -19.64
C PHE A 85 3.69 10.01 -20.71
N ALA A 86 3.04 11.18 -20.81
CA ALA A 86 3.43 12.20 -21.78
C ALA A 86 4.88 12.67 -21.59
N ASP A 87 5.30 12.88 -20.34
CA ASP A 87 6.67 13.28 -20.02
C ASP A 87 7.66 12.14 -20.27
N LEU A 88 7.33 10.90 -19.88
CA LEU A 88 8.19 9.74 -20.07
C LEU A 88 8.38 9.38 -21.55
N ASP A 89 7.31 9.47 -22.35
CA ASP A 89 7.38 9.32 -23.81
C ASP A 89 8.24 10.43 -24.43
N ARG A 90 8.13 11.67 -23.93
CA ARG A 90 8.98 12.78 -24.40
C ARG A 90 10.44 12.57 -24.02
N ALA A 91 10.73 12.05 -22.84
CA ALA A 91 12.09 11.72 -22.43
C ALA A 91 12.72 10.68 -23.37
N ILE A 92 12.01 9.59 -23.67
CA ILE A 92 12.47 8.56 -24.60
C ILE A 92 12.65 9.11 -26.03
N ALA A 93 11.77 10.00 -26.48
CA ALA A 93 11.91 10.65 -27.78
C ALA A 93 13.12 11.60 -27.87
N LEU A 94 13.56 12.17 -26.74
CA LEU A 94 14.74 13.04 -26.66
C LEU A 94 16.03 12.24 -26.53
N ASP A 95 16.02 11.16 -25.76
CA ASP A 95 17.13 10.24 -25.57
C ASP A 95 16.64 8.78 -25.52
N PRO A 96 16.64 8.08 -26.66
CA PRO A 96 16.19 6.69 -26.74
C PRO A 96 17.05 5.68 -25.98
N ASN A 97 18.25 6.07 -25.54
CA ASN A 97 19.16 5.19 -24.79
C ASN A 97 19.13 5.46 -23.28
N TYR A 98 18.24 6.35 -22.81
CA TYR A 98 18.15 6.67 -21.39
C TYR A 98 17.37 5.60 -20.62
N ALA A 99 18.09 4.63 -20.03
CA ALA A 99 17.51 3.49 -19.31
C ALA A 99 16.47 3.89 -18.25
N ALA A 100 16.72 4.96 -17.50
CA ALA A 100 15.80 5.44 -16.46
C ALA A 100 14.43 5.84 -17.00
N ALA A 101 14.34 6.37 -18.23
CA ALA A 101 13.06 6.73 -18.83
C ALA A 101 12.16 5.51 -19.06
N TYR A 102 12.75 4.41 -19.57
CA TYR A 102 12.04 3.14 -19.70
C TYR A 102 11.69 2.55 -18.34
N ARG A 103 12.62 2.58 -17.37
CA ARG A 103 12.36 2.10 -16.01
C ARG A 103 11.15 2.79 -15.37
N GLU A 104 11.10 4.12 -15.41
CA GLU A 104 9.99 4.89 -14.82
C GLU A 104 8.68 4.68 -15.60
N ARG A 105 8.72 4.57 -16.94
CA ARG A 105 7.52 4.25 -17.73
C ARG A 105 7.02 2.83 -17.47
N GLY A 106 7.93 1.88 -17.28
CA GLY A 106 7.61 0.52 -16.86
C GLY A 106 6.94 0.48 -15.49
N ARG A 107 7.39 1.29 -14.52
CA ARG A 107 6.73 1.45 -13.21
C ARG A 107 5.32 2.02 -13.33
N ALA A 108 5.13 3.02 -14.19
CA ALA A 108 3.80 3.59 -14.47
C ALA A 108 2.86 2.59 -15.17
N TYR A 109 3.35 1.80 -16.14
CA TYR A 109 2.55 0.73 -16.74
C TYR A 109 2.18 -0.35 -15.74
N ARG A 110 3.10 -0.70 -14.82
CA ARG A 110 2.83 -1.66 -13.76
C ARG A 110 1.70 -1.19 -12.84
N SER A 111 1.67 0.09 -12.44
CA SER A 111 0.59 0.62 -11.58
C SER A 111 -0.78 0.59 -12.27
N GLU A 112 -0.81 0.73 -13.60
CA GLU A 112 -2.03 0.59 -14.41
C GLU A 112 -2.42 -0.89 -14.67
N GLY A 113 -1.61 -1.85 -14.21
CA GLY A 113 -1.82 -3.28 -14.47
C GLY A 113 -1.46 -3.72 -15.90
N ALA A 114 -0.85 -2.85 -16.71
CA ALA A 114 -0.38 -3.16 -18.06
C ALA A 114 0.95 -3.94 -18.02
N LEU A 115 0.93 -5.13 -17.41
CA LEU A 115 2.14 -5.89 -17.05
C LEU A 115 3.02 -6.26 -18.26
N ASP A 116 2.46 -6.49 -19.45
CA ASP A 116 3.26 -6.80 -20.64
C ASP A 116 4.07 -5.60 -21.13
N LYS A 117 3.47 -4.39 -21.11
CA LYS A 117 4.17 -3.15 -21.44
C LYS A 117 5.21 -2.81 -20.37
N ALA A 118 4.85 -3.00 -19.10
CA ALA A 118 5.77 -2.83 -17.98
C ALA A 118 7.00 -3.74 -18.10
N LEU A 119 6.79 -5.00 -18.49
CA LEU A 119 7.86 -5.97 -18.68
C LEU A 119 8.78 -5.59 -19.85
N ALA A 120 8.21 -5.13 -20.97
CA ALA A 120 8.96 -4.68 -22.13
C ALA A 120 9.89 -3.50 -21.76
N ASP A 121 9.35 -2.47 -21.13
CA ASP A 121 10.10 -1.29 -20.72
C ASP A 121 11.15 -1.61 -19.64
N ALA A 122 10.80 -2.40 -18.62
CA ALA A 122 11.76 -2.79 -17.59
C ALA A 122 12.89 -3.67 -18.15
N SER A 123 12.60 -4.52 -19.14
CA SER A 123 13.62 -5.32 -19.83
C SER A 123 14.54 -4.46 -20.69
N GLU A 124 13.99 -3.45 -21.36
CA GLU A 124 14.77 -2.50 -22.14
C GLU A 124 15.67 -1.64 -21.25
N ALA A 125 15.18 -1.19 -20.09
CA ALA A 125 16.00 -0.49 -19.10
C ALA A 125 17.21 -1.32 -18.67
N VAL A 126 17.02 -2.61 -18.35
CA VAL A 126 18.12 -3.52 -17.99
C VAL A 126 19.09 -3.75 -19.17
N ARG A 127 18.58 -3.79 -20.42
CA ARG A 127 19.40 -3.95 -21.62
C ARG A 127 20.29 -2.73 -21.86
N LEU A 128 19.73 -1.53 -21.68
CA LEU A 128 20.41 -0.25 -21.87
C LEU A 128 21.44 0.03 -20.79
N ASP A 129 21.12 -0.27 -19.52
CA ASP A 129 22.04 -0.13 -18.39
C ASP A 129 22.02 -1.37 -17.47
N PRO A 130 22.93 -2.34 -17.69
CA PRO A 130 23.08 -3.50 -16.83
C PRO A 130 23.64 -3.21 -15.43
N LYS A 131 23.95 -1.95 -15.10
CA LYS A 131 24.39 -1.52 -13.76
C LYS A 131 23.30 -0.77 -13.00
N ASP A 132 22.14 -0.56 -13.60
CA ASP A 132 20.99 0.07 -12.97
C ASP A 132 20.26 -0.93 -12.05
N ALA A 133 20.57 -0.89 -10.75
CA ALA A 133 19.89 -1.68 -9.73
C ALA A 133 18.37 -1.45 -9.73
N GLY A 134 17.93 -0.21 -10.02
CA GLY A 134 16.53 0.16 -10.07
C GLY A 134 15.78 -0.48 -11.24
N ALA A 135 16.45 -0.72 -12.37
CA ALA A 135 15.88 -1.40 -13.53
C ALA A 135 15.63 -2.89 -13.24
N PHE A 136 16.61 -3.56 -12.63
CA PHE A 136 16.41 -4.93 -12.15
C PHE A 136 15.28 -5.01 -11.12
N GLY A 137 15.25 -4.12 -10.13
CA GLY A 137 14.16 -4.07 -9.15
C GLY A 137 12.79 -3.82 -9.80
N ALA A 138 12.71 -2.96 -10.82
CA ALA A 138 11.48 -2.71 -11.56
C ALA A 138 11.01 -3.96 -12.34
N ARG A 139 11.93 -4.66 -13.01
CA ARG A 139 11.60 -5.89 -13.75
C ARG A 139 11.21 -7.04 -12.82
N GLY A 140 11.91 -7.18 -11.69
CA GLY A 140 11.56 -8.14 -10.64
C GLY A 140 10.15 -7.91 -10.08
N ASN A 141 9.77 -6.64 -9.87
CA ASN A 141 8.42 -6.26 -9.45
C ASN A 141 7.35 -6.66 -10.48
N VAL A 142 7.63 -6.53 -11.78
CA VAL A 142 6.70 -6.99 -12.83
C VAL A 142 6.60 -8.53 -12.84
N PHE A 143 7.71 -9.25 -12.70
CA PHE A 143 7.66 -10.72 -12.60
C PHE A 143 6.90 -11.20 -11.37
N SER A 144 7.04 -10.51 -10.24
CA SER A 144 6.31 -10.80 -9.00
C SER A 144 4.81 -10.68 -9.21
N ASP A 145 4.34 -9.59 -9.85
CA ASP A 145 2.91 -9.39 -10.15
C ASP A 145 2.35 -10.43 -11.14
N GLN A 146 3.20 -10.95 -12.03
CA GLN A 146 2.86 -12.06 -12.91
C GLN A 146 2.90 -13.43 -12.21
N GLY A 147 3.25 -13.50 -10.93
CA GLY A 147 3.42 -14.75 -10.16
C GLY A 147 4.67 -15.54 -10.53
N LYS A 148 5.59 -14.96 -11.32
CA LYS A 148 6.86 -15.58 -11.75
C LYS A 148 7.96 -15.33 -10.72
N TYR A 149 7.74 -15.82 -9.50
CA TYR A 149 8.56 -15.47 -8.34
C TYR A 149 10.04 -15.86 -8.48
N ASP A 150 10.37 -16.96 -9.17
CA ASP A 150 11.77 -17.34 -9.42
C ASP A 150 12.53 -16.28 -10.22
N ARG A 151 11.92 -15.80 -11.31
CA ARG A 151 12.50 -14.73 -12.13
C ARG A 151 12.57 -13.40 -11.39
N ALA A 152 11.57 -13.14 -10.54
CA ALA A 152 11.58 -11.96 -9.68
C ALA A 152 12.77 -12.00 -8.70
N ILE A 153 13.03 -13.15 -8.08
CA ILE A 153 14.14 -13.36 -7.16
C ILE A 153 15.48 -13.17 -7.87
N GLU A 154 15.67 -13.72 -9.08
CA GLU A 154 16.89 -13.52 -9.87
C GLU A 154 17.17 -12.03 -10.13
N ASP A 155 16.15 -11.26 -10.48
CA ASP A 155 16.27 -9.81 -10.71
C ASP A 155 16.53 -9.05 -9.40
N TYR A 156 15.88 -9.42 -8.30
CA TYR A 156 16.16 -8.81 -7.00
C TYR A 156 17.57 -9.14 -6.50
N ASP A 157 18.08 -10.35 -6.76
CA ASP A 157 19.46 -10.73 -6.44
C ASP A 157 20.47 -9.88 -7.22
N ALA A 158 20.19 -9.59 -8.49
CA ALA A 158 21.00 -8.69 -9.30
C ALA A 158 20.93 -7.25 -8.75
N ALA A 159 19.74 -6.76 -8.42
CA ALA A 159 19.54 -5.43 -7.84
C ALA A 159 20.27 -5.27 -6.50
N ILE A 160 20.19 -6.25 -5.59
CA ILE A 160 20.87 -6.25 -4.30
C ILE A 160 22.39 -6.31 -4.46
N ARG A 161 22.91 -7.03 -5.46
CA ARG A 161 24.34 -7.07 -5.75
C ARG A 161 24.88 -5.71 -6.19
N LEU A 162 24.08 -4.96 -6.94
CA LEU A 162 24.42 -3.63 -7.44
C LEU A 162 24.23 -2.54 -6.36
N ASP A 163 23.15 -2.63 -5.58
CA ASP A 163 22.88 -1.75 -4.44
C ASP A 163 22.37 -2.56 -3.23
N PRO A 164 23.27 -2.97 -2.32
CA PRO A 164 22.91 -3.76 -1.16
C PRO A 164 22.17 -2.96 -0.07
N LYS A 165 22.10 -1.63 -0.19
CA LYS A 165 21.49 -0.74 0.82
C LYS A 165 20.01 -0.47 0.56
N SER A 166 19.46 -0.95 -0.55
CA SER A 166 18.06 -0.75 -0.89
C SER A 166 17.12 -1.60 -0.03
N SER A 167 16.64 -1.05 1.09
CA SER A 167 15.68 -1.73 1.99
C SER A 167 14.44 -2.22 1.23
N VAL A 168 13.97 -1.46 0.24
CA VAL A 168 12.83 -1.79 -0.61
C VAL A 168 13.06 -3.07 -1.39
N VAL A 169 14.21 -3.26 -2.01
CA VAL A 169 14.49 -4.47 -2.81
C VAL A 169 14.59 -5.71 -1.91
N TRP A 170 15.20 -5.60 -0.73
CA TRP A 170 15.19 -6.68 0.26
C TRP A 170 13.76 -7.08 0.65
N ARG A 171 12.90 -6.09 0.95
CA ARG A 171 11.49 -6.35 1.26
C ARG A 171 10.75 -7.00 0.09
N ASP A 172 10.96 -6.52 -1.13
CA ASP A 172 10.25 -7.00 -2.32
C ASP A 172 10.69 -8.44 -2.68
N ARG A 173 11.98 -8.80 -2.47
CA ARG A 173 12.47 -10.19 -2.57
C ARG A 173 11.91 -11.08 -1.47
N GLY A 174 11.83 -10.57 -0.24
CA GLY A 174 11.16 -11.25 0.87
C GLY A 174 9.69 -11.58 0.55
N ALA A 175 8.98 -10.67 -0.11
CA ALA A 175 7.61 -10.92 -0.58
C ALA A 175 7.55 -12.02 -1.64
N ALA A 176 8.49 -12.06 -2.59
CA ALA A 176 8.57 -13.15 -3.56
C ALA A 176 8.81 -14.51 -2.88
N TYR A 177 9.71 -14.58 -1.89
CA TYR A 177 9.92 -15.79 -1.07
C TYR A 177 8.65 -16.18 -0.30
N TYR A 178 7.94 -15.21 0.28
CA TYR A 178 6.68 -15.45 0.98
C TYR A 178 5.63 -16.11 0.08
N PHE A 179 5.43 -15.60 -1.14
CA PHE A 179 4.46 -16.19 -2.07
C PHE A 179 4.90 -17.56 -2.60
N LYS A 180 6.20 -17.83 -2.64
CA LYS A 180 6.75 -19.18 -2.82
C LYS A 180 6.58 -20.11 -1.63
N LYS A 181 6.02 -19.61 -0.51
CA LYS A 181 5.88 -20.31 0.78
C LYS A 181 7.22 -20.64 1.45
N ASP A 182 8.29 -19.95 1.08
CA ASP A 182 9.57 -20.02 1.77
C ASP A 182 9.64 -18.90 2.82
N TYR A 183 8.97 -19.14 3.94
CA TYR A 183 8.76 -18.11 4.95
C TYR A 183 10.05 -17.80 5.72
N GLU A 184 10.95 -18.76 5.87
CA GLU A 184 12.25 -18.59 6.51
C GLU A 184 13.15 -17.64 5.73
N ARG A 185 13.26 -17.78 4.40
CA ARG A 185 14.00 -16.81 3.58
C ARG A 185 13.30 -15.46 3.51
N ALA A 186 11.97 -15.44 3.46
CA ALA A 186 11.21 -14.20 3.53
C ALA A 186 11.54 -13.40 4.80
N ILE A 187 11.55 -14.06 5.97
CA ILE A 187 11.90 -13.42 7.24
C ILE A 187 13.31 -12.84 7.23
N LYS A 188 14.31 -13.58 6.73
CA LYS A 188 15.70 -13.06 6.64
C LYS A 188 15.79 -11.80 5.79
N ASP A 189 15.08 -11.77 4.66
CA ASP A 189 15.03 -10.59 3.79
C ASP A 189 14.29 -9.42 4.43
N TYR A 190 13.22 -9.68 5.18
CA TYR A 190 12.53 -8.64 5.96
C TYR A 190 13.37 -8.12 7.13
N ASP A 191 14.14 -8.98 7.80
CA ASP A 191 15.09 -8.58 8.84
C ASP A 191 16.11 -7.58 8.29
N GLU A 192 16.67 -7.87 7.11
CA GLU A 192 17.64 -6.98 6.45
C GLU A 192 16.98 -5.68 5.97
N SER A 193 15.77 -5.75 5.42
CA SER A 193 14.98 -4.55 5.09
C SER A 193 14.75 -3.65 6.31
N ILE A 194 14.38 -4.22 7.47
CA ILE A 194 14.15 -3.48 8.72
C ILE A 194 15.45 -2.93 9.28
N ARG A 195 16.56 -3.68 9.16
CA ARG A 195 17.89 -3.22 9.58
C ARG A 195 18.33 -1.98 8.79
N LEU A 196 18.03 -1.95 7.49
CA LEU A 196 18.37 -0.85 6.59
C LEU A 196 17.43 0.35 6.75
N ASP A 197 16.13 0.11 6.96
CA ASP A 197 15.13 1.15 7.23
C ASP A 197 14.20 0.75 8.40
N PRO A 198 14.59 1.07 9.65
CA PRO A 198 13.81 0.72 10.84
C PRO A 198 12.55 1.57 11.00
N ARG A 199 12.31 2.57 10.14
CA ARG A 199 11.10 3.39 10.14
C ARG A 199 10.06 2.90 9.14
N SER A 200 10.36 1.86 8.35
CA SER A 200 9.41 1.26 7.43
C SER A 200 8.39 0.38 8.16
N ASP A 201 7.17 0.88 8.30
CA ASP A 201 6.02 0.12 8.80
C ASP A 201 5.77 -1.17 8.00
N ARG A 202 5.96 -1.13 6.68
CA ARG A 202 5.77 -2.28 5.78
C ARG A 202 6.73 -3.42 6.04
N GLY A 203 7.96 -3.14 6.48
CA GLY A 203 8.94 -4.18 6.80
C GLY A 203 8.43 -5.08 7.93
N PHE A 204 7.98 -4.46 9.02
CA PHE A 204 7.37 -5.16 10.15
C PHE A 204 6.08 -5.87 9.76
N ALA A 205 5.17 -5.19 9.06
CA ALA A 205 3.89 -5.79 8.65
C ALA A 205 4.09 -7.06 7.79
N ASN A 206 5.03 -7.03 6.85
CA ASN A 206 5.33 -8.18 6.00
C ASN A 206 5.97 -9.34 6.79
N ARG A 207 6.90 -9.02 7.70
CA ARG A 207 7.54 -10.03 8.56
C ARG A 207 6.55 -10.68 9.53
N ALA A 208 5.61 -9.92 10.07
CA ALA A 208 4.52 -10.44 10.90
C ALA A 208 3.71 -11.51 10.16
N VAL A 209 3.32 -11.23 8.91
CA VAL A 209 2.54 -12.16 8.09
C VAL A 209 3.34 -13.45 7.80
N ALA A 210 4.66 -13.37 7.62
CA ALA A 210 5.51 -14.56 7.51
C ALA A 210 5.61 -15.34 8.83
N TYR A 211 5.76 -14.65 9.97
CA TYR A 211 5.74 -15.29 11.29
C TYR A 211 4.43 -16.04 11.56
N LYS A 212 3.28 -15.47 11.18
CA LYS A 212 1.97 -16.16 11.28
C LYS A 212 1.96 -17.48 10.51
N LYS A 213 2.54 -17.52 9.31
CA LYS A 213 2.61 -18.76 8.51
C LYS A 213 3.48 -19.85 9.14
N LEU A 214 4.44 -19.47 9.98
CA LEU A 214 5.27 -20.38 10.76
C LEU A 214 4.71 -20.68 12.17
N GLY A 215 3.50 -20.20 12.51
CA GLY A 215 2.92 -20.36 13.85
C GLY A 215 3.61 -19.56 14.95
N LYS A 216 4.46 -18.59 14.59
CA LYS A 216 5.23 -17.74 15.51
C LYS A 216 4.40 -16.54 15.99
N ALA A 217 3.30 -16.84 16.70
CA ALA A 217 2.27 -15.85 17.06
C ALA A 217 2.80 -14.64 17.87
N ALA A 218 3.64 -14.87 18.88
CA ALA A 218 4.21 -13.80 19.70
C ALA A 218 5.07 -12.82 18.89
N GLN A 219 5.85 -13.34 17.93
CA GLN A 219 6.70 -12.53 17.05
C GLN A 219 5.86 -11.75 16.03
N ALA A 220 4.80 -12.37 15.51
CA ALA A 220 3.85 -11.68 14.65
C ALA A 220 3.16 -10.50 15.36
N LEU A 221 2.65 -10.71 16.59
CA LEU A 221 2.03 -9.66 17.38
C LEU A 221 3.00 -8.51 17.71
N ALA A 222 4.28 -8.81 17.98
CA ALA A 222 5.30 -7.81 18.23
C ALA A 222 5.53 -6.92 16.99
N ASP A 223 5.64 -7.52 15.81
CA ASP A 223 5.80 -6.79 14.55
C ASP A 223 4.54 -6.01 14.15
N GLU A 224 3.35 -6.59 14.36
CA GLU A 224 2.07 -5.89 14.14
C GLU A 224 1.98 -4.64 15.03
N ASN A 225 2.39 -4.72 16.29
CA ASN A 225 2.45 -3.56 17.19
C ASN A 225 3.40 -2.47 16.68
N GLU A 226 4.58 -2.84 16.20
CA GLU A 226 5.55 -1.85 15.68
C GLU A 226 5.05 -1.23 14.37
N SER A 227 4.40 -1.98 13.47
CA SER A 227 3.80 -1.40 12.26
C SER A 227 2.71 -0.37 12.56
N ILE A 228 1.88 -0.62 13.59
CA ILE A 228 0.83 0.31 14.03
C ILE A 228 1.45 1.56 14.65
N LYS A 229 2.52 1.39 15.45
CA LYS A 229 3.24 2.50 16.07
C LYS A 229 3.89 3.41 15.02
N LEU A 230 4.48 2.83 13.98
CA LEU A 230 5.11 3.57 12.89
C LEU A 230 4.09 4.26 11.98
N ASN A 231 2.95 3.61 11.70
CA ASN A 231 1.89 4.18 10.88
C ASN A 231 0.48 3.88 11.45
N PRO A 232 0.01 4.71 12.40
CA PRO A 232 -1.29 4.51 13.06
C PRO A 232 -2.49 4.91 12.18
N LYS A 233 -2.25 5.32 10.92
CA LYS A 233 -3.30 5.71 9.97
C LYS A 233 -3.59 4.62 8.94
N GLU A 234 -2.83 3.52 8.93
CA GLU A 234 -3.11 2.39 8.07
C GLU A 234 -4.13 1.44 8.74
N PRO A 235 -5.40 1.42 8.31
CA PRO A 235 -6.44 0.63 8.95
C PRO A 235 -6.18 -0.89 8.87
N THR A 236 -5.48 -1.33 7.83
CA THR A 236 -5.21 -2.77 7.61
C THR A 236 -4.30 -3.35 8.69
N TYR A 237 -3.45 -2.55 9.34
CA TYR A 237 -2.59 -3.04 10.43
C TYR A 237 -3.40 -3.38 11.69
N PHE A 238 -4.40 -2.56 12.02
CA PHE A 238 -5.34 -2.89 13.09
C PHE A 238 -6.17 -4.13 12.74
N ASP A 239 -6.68 -4.24 11.51
CA ASP A 239 -7.43 -5.43 11.09
C ASP A 239 -6.57 -6.71 11.18
N ASN A 240 -5.31 -6.67 10.76
CA ASN A 240 -4.39 -7.80 10.85
C ASN A 240 -4.14 -8.22 12.30
N ARG A 241 -3.85 -7.26 13.20
CA ARG A 241 -3.66 -7.55 14.63
C ARG A 241 -4.95 -8.04 15.29
N GLY A 242 -6.09 -7.49 14.90
CA GLY A 242 -7.41 -7.95 15.32
C GLY A 242 -7.69 -9.39 14.92
N LEU A 243 -7.31 -9.80 13.71
CA LEU A 243 -7.38 -11.19 13.25
C LEU A 243 -6.47 -12.09 14.09
N SER A 244 -5.24 -11.67 14.39
CA SER A 244 -4.30 -12.41 15.26
C SER A 244 -4.88 -12.59 16.68
N TYR A 245 -5.45 -11.55 17.28
CA TYR A 245 -6.16 -11.68 18.57
C TYR A 245 -7.37 -12.61 18.49
N SER A 246 -8.13 -12.57 17.39
CA SER A 246 -9.29 -13.45 17.20
C SER A 246 -8.89 -14.92 17.07
N GLU A 247 -7.77 -15.21 16.39
CA GLU A 247 -7.18 -16.56 16.27
C GLU A 247 -6.76 -17.11 17.66
N GLU A 248 -6.28 -16.23 18.55
CA GLU A 248 -5.95 -16.57 19.94
C GLU A 248 -7.16 -16.56 20.90
N GLY A 249 -8.37 -16.29 20.40
CA GLY A 249 -9.60 -16.21 21.21
C GLY A 249 -9.72 -14.94 22.05
N GLN A 250 -8.84 -13.96 21.89
CA GLN A 250 -8.86 -12.65 22.56
C GLN A 250 -9.86 -11.69 21.87
N TYR A 251 -11.13 -12.09 21.81
CA TYR A 251 -12.16 -11.39 21.03
C TYR A 251 -12.39 -9.93 21.46
N GLU A 252 -12.22 -9.59 22.73
CA GLU A 252 -12.32 -8.20 23.22
C GLU A 252 -11.27 -7.30 22.56
N ARG A 253 -10.02 -7.75 22.49
CA ARG A 253 -8.91 -7.01 21.87
C ARG A 253 -9.11 -6.94 20.36
N ALA A 254 -9.54 -8.04 19.74
CA ALA A 254 -9.91 -8.07 18.33
C ALA A 254 -10.98 -7.02 17.99
N ILE A 255 -12.04 -6.92 18.80
CA ILE A 255 -13.12 -5.94 18.61
C ILE A 255 -12.61 -4.49 18.70
N ILE A 256 -11.67 -4.20 19.62
CA ILE A 256 -11.06 -2.87 19.73
C ILE A 256 -10.32 -2.53 18.43
N ASP A 257 -9.46 -3.43 17.96
CA ASP A 257 -8.67 -3.21 16.75
C ASP A 257 -9.54 -3.10 15.50
N PHE A 258 -10.52 -3.99 15.32
CA PHE A 258 -11.45 -3.86 14.19
C PHE A 258 -12.25 -2.57 14.24
N SER A 259 -12.60 -2.08 15.44
CA SER A 259 -13.29 -0.80 15.58
C SER A 259 -12.41 0.37 15.18
N GLU A 260 -11.12 0.31 15.47
CA GLU A 260 -10.15 1.32 15.03
C GLU A 260 -9.93 1.29 13.52
N ALA A 261 -9.79 0.10 12.92
CA ALA A 261 -9.75 -0.07 11.47
C ALA A 261 -10.98 0.57 10.78
N ILE A 262 -12.18 0.31 11.33
CA ILE A 262 -13.44 0.89 10.84
C ILE A 262 -13.47 2.42 11.02
N ARG A 263 -12.96 2.94 12.15
CA ARG A 263 -12.91 4.38 12.44
C ARG A 263 -12.04 5.12 11.42
N ILE A 264 -10.90 4.54 11.06
CA ILE A 264 -9.95 5.11 10.10
C ILE A 264 -10.50 5.02 8.68
N ALA A 265 -10.91 3.82 8.23
CA ALA A 265 -11.51 3.63 6.91
C ALA A 265 -12.53 2.48 6.93
N PRO A 266 -13.84 2.78 6.86
CA PRO A 266 -14.87 1.74 6.83
C PRO A 266 -14.74 0.82 5.60
N ARG A 267 -14.52 -0.48 5.84
CA ARG A 267 -14.52 -1.52 4.78
C ARG A 267 -15.42 -2.69 5.15
N ALA A 268 -16.01 -3.34 4.16
CA ALA A 268 -16.91 -4.48 4.39
C ALA A 268 -16.22 -5.64 5.13
N SER A 269 -14.94 -5.90 4.85
CA SER A 269 -14.13 -6.90 5.57
C SER A 269 -14.01 -6.60 7.06
N PHE A 270 -13.70 -5.37 7.44
CA PHE A 270 -13.49 -4.99 8.85
C PHE A 270 -14.77 -5.14 9.68
N TYR A 271 -15.93 -4.75 9.11
CA TYR A 271 -17.23 -5.03 9.74
C TYR A 271 -17.51 -6.53 9.83
N THR A 272 -17.13 -7.31 8.82
CA THR A 272 -17.31 -8.77 8.85
C THR A 272 -16.48 -9.40 9.98
N ASN A 273 -15.20 -9.03 10.07
CA ASN A 273 -14.29 -9.53 11.09
C ASN A 273 -14.76 -9.14 12.51
N ARG A 274 -15.21 -7.89 12.71
CA ARG A 274 -15.80 -7.48 14.00
C ARG A 274 -17.12 -8.18 14.30
N GLY A 275 -17.94 -8.41 13.29
CA GLY A 275 -19.17 -9.18 13.39
C GLY A 275 -18.91 -10.63 13.83
N ASP A 276 -17.90 -11.26 13.25
CA ASP A 276 -17.46 -12.61 13.60
C ASP A 276 -16.98 -12.67 15.06
N ALA A 277 -16.19 -11.70 15.51
CA ALA A 277 -15.75 -11.60 16.91
C ALA A 277 -16.93 -11.37 17.88
N TYR A 278 -17.91 -10.52 17.53
CA TYR A 278 -19.14 -10.37 18.33
C TYR A 278 -19.95 -11.67 18.37
N GLN A 279 -20.02 -12.40 17.26
CA GLN A 279 -20.72 -13.68 17.19
C GLN A 279 -20.04 -14.75 18.04
N ALA A 280 -18.71 -14.79 18.06
CA ALA A 280 -17.94 -15.70 18.92
C ALA A 280 -18.21 -15.42 20.41
N LYS A 281 -18.35 -14.14 20.78
CA LYS A 281 -18.79 -13.71 22.13
C LYS A 281 -20.28 -13.91 22.42
N GLY A 282 -21.06 -14.45 21.49
CA GLY A 282 -22.52 -14.60 21.64
C GLY A 282 -23.32 -13.29 21.53
N ASN A 283 -22.70 -12.16 21.19
CA ASN A 283 -23.38 -10.89 20.97
C ASN A 283 -23.99 -10.83 19.56
N LEU A 284 -25.01 -11.66 19.34
CA LEU A 284 -25.65 -11.84 18.03
C LEU A 284 -26.27 -10.54 17.50
N ARG A 285 -26.75 -9.66 18.39
CA ARG A 285 -27.34 -8.36 17.99
C ARG A 285 -26.29 -7.46 17.31
N ARG A 286 -25.11 -7.32 17.92
CA ARG A 286 -24.02 -6.51 17.35
C ARG A 286 -23.43 -7.17 16.10
N ALA A 287 -23.28 -8.49 16.11
CA ALA A 287 -22.82 -9.25 14.93
C ALA A 287 -23.71 -8.98 13.70
N ILE A 288 -25.03 -9.14 13.84
CA ILE A 288 -26.00 -8.88 12.75
C ILE A 288 -25.94 -7.41 12.29
N ALA A 289 -25.77 -6.46 13.20
CA ALA A 289 -25.67 -5.04 12.85
C ALA A 289 -24.41 -4.76 11.99
N ASP A 290 -23.28 -5.36 12.33
CA ASP A 290 -22.03 -5.25 11.57
C ASP A 290 -22.14 -5.94 10.22
N TYR A 291 -22.69 -7.15 10.14
CA TYR A 291 -22.93 -7.82 8.85
C TYR A 291 -23.87 -7.01 7.94
N ASN A 292 -24.91 -6.37 8.50
CA ASN A 292 -25.77 -5.47 7.75
C ASN A 292 -24.98 -4.28 7.16
N ARG A 293 -24.01 -3.75 7.92
CA ARG A 293 -23.17 -2.65 7.43
C ARG A 293 -22.20 -3.12 6.35
N ALA A 294 -21.60 -4.30 6.51
CA ALA A 294 -20.76 -4.93 5.49
C ALA A 294 -21.52 -5.16 4.18
N ILE A 295 -22.76 -5.67 4.24
CA ILE A 295 -23.63 -5.88 3.07
C ILE A 295 -23.99 -4.54 2.40
N ARG A 296 -24.25 -3.48 3.16
CA ARG A 296 -24.48 -2.14 2.58
C ARG A 296 -23.26 -1.61 1.81
N LEU A 297 -22.04 -1.92 2.27
CA LEU A 297 -20.81 -1.51 1.60
C LEU A 297 -20.47 -2.39 0.39
N LYS A 298 -20.74 -3.69 0.48
CA LYS A 298 -20.49 -4.66 -0.58
C LYS A 298 -21.63 -5.68 -0.65
N PRO A 299 -22.70 -5.39 -1.42
CA PRO A 299 -23.86 -6.30 -1.55
C PRO A 299 -23.53 -7.66 -2.19
N THR A 300 -22.38 -7.77 -2.86
CA THR A 300 -21.90 -9.02 -3.47
C THR A 300 -20.99 -9.83 -2.57
N TYR A 301 -20.83 -9.46 -1.29
CA TYR A 301 -19.95 -10.16 -0.36
C TYR A 301 -20.63 -11.42 0.21
N ASP A 302 -20.61 -12.49 -0.57
CA ASP A 302 -21.18 -13.82 -0.27
C ASP A 302 -20.93 -14.31 1.16
N LYS A 303 -19.67 -14.24 1.64
CA LYS A 303 -19.28 -14.70 2.99
C LYS A 303 -20.11 -14.06 4.10
N VAL A 304 -20.47 -12.78 3.96
CA VAL A 304 -21.20 -12.04 4.99
C VAL A 304 -22.64 -12.54 5.13
N TYR A 305 -23.27 -12.95 4.03
CA TYR A 305 -24.60 -13.55 4.08
C TYR A 305 -24.56 -14.89 4.82
N ASN A 306 -23.57 -15.74 4.53
CA ASN A 306 -23.40 -16.98 5.28
C ASN A 306 -23.20 -16.71 6.79
N ASN A 307 -22.35 -15.75 7.16
CA ASN A 307 -22.08 -15.44 8.56
C ASN A 307 -23.31 -14.84 9.27
N ARG A 308 -24.04 -13.94 8.61
CA ARG A 308 -25.29 -13.35 9.13
C ARG A 308 -26.40 -14.39 9.25
N GLY A 309 -26.51 -15.32 8.30
CA GLY A 309 -27.40 -16.47 8.38
C GLY A 309 -27.11 -17.35 9.59
N ALA A 310 -25.84 -17.60 9.89
CA ALA A 310 -25.42 -18.31 11.11
C ALA A 310 -25.79 -17.57 12.39
N ALA A 311 -25.65 -16.24 12.42
CA ALA A 311 -26.10 -15.43 13.55
C ALA A 311 -27.63 -15.47 13.72
N TYR A 312 -28.41 -15.38 12.64
CA TYR A 312 -29.87 -15.49 12.68
C TYR A 312 -30.31 -16.88 13.17
N ARG A 313 -29.67 -17.96 12.69
CA ARG A 313 -29.95 -19.33 13.17
C ARG A 313 -29.71 -19.45 14.67
N LYS A 314 -28.56 -18.96 15.18
CA LYS A 314 -28.25 -18.95 16.62
C LYS A 314 -29.26 -18.11 17.43
N LYS A 315 -29.82 -17.06 16.85
CA LYS A 315 -30.89 -16.24 17.46
C LYS A 315 -32.27 -16.92 17.40
N GLY A 316 -32.41 -18.00 16.64
CA GLY A 316 -33.68 -18.70 16.41
C GLY A 316 -34.54 -18.13 15.27
N ASP A 317 -34.04 -17.14 14.53
CA ASP A 317 -34.72 -16.55 13.37
C ASP A 317 -34.41 -17.37 12.11
N LEU A 318 -35.00 -18.56 12.04
CA LEU A 318 -34.70 -19.54 11.00
C LEU A 318 -35.11 -19.06 9.60
N ARG A 319 -36.16 -18.22 9.49
CA ARG A 319 -36.60 -17.67 8.21
C ARG A 319 -35.54 -16.75 7.60
N ARG A 320 -35.01 -15.80 8.39
CA ARG A 320 -33.93 -14.92 7.92
C ARG A 320 -32.64 -15.68 7.66
N ALA A 321 -32.35 -16.70 8.47
CA ALA A 321 -31.20 -17.56 8.25
C ALA A 321 -31.25 -18.28 6.89
N ILE A 322 -32.38 -18.90 6.55
CA ILE A 322 -32.60 -19.55 5.23
C ILE A 322 -32.37 -18.55 4.09
N ALA A 323 -33.00 -17.38 4.16
CA ALA A 323 -32.89 -16.37 3.10
C ALA A 323 -31.45 -15.90 2.88
N ASP A 324 -30.67 -15.77 3.96
CA ASP A 324 -29.26 -15.39 3.90
C ASP A 324 -28.38 -16.48 3.29
N TYR A 325 -28.57 -17.74 3.68
CA TYR A 325 -27.80 -18.83 3.07
C TYR A 325 -28.13 -19.01 1.58
N GLU A 326 -29.40 -18.85 1.19
CA GLU A 326 -29.80 -18.85 -0.22
C GLU A 326 -29.17 -17.69 -0.99
N GLN A 327 -29.09 -16.49 -0.39
CA GLN A 327 -28.39 -15.37 -1.02
C GLN A 327 -26.89 -15.62 -1.16
N ALA A 328 -26.25 -16.21 -0.15
CA ALA A 328 -24.84 -16.61 -0.24
C ALA A 328 -24.60 -17.58 -1.40
N LEU A 329 -25.46 -18.58 -1.58
CA LEU A 329 -25.39 -19.55 -2.67
C LEU A 329 -25.76 -18.96 -4.05
N ARG A 330 -26.65 -17.97 -4.11
CA ARG A 330 -26.89 -17.22 -5.35
C ARG A 330 -25.64 -16.46 -5.81
N LEU A 331 -24.90 -15.86 -4.88
CA LEU A 331 -23.67 -15.13 -5.17
C LEU A 331 -22.48 -16.08 -5.43
N ASN A 332 -22.43 -17.21 -4.70
CA ASN A 332 -21.39 -18.21 -4.82
C ASN A 332 -21.99 -19.63 -4.71
N PRO A 333 -22.40 -20.23 -5.84
CA PRO A 333 -23.02 -21.56 -5.87
C PRO A 333 -22.12 -22.69 -5.33
N LYS A 334 -20.81 -22.46 -5.20
CA LYS A 334 -19.83 -23.45 -4.72
C LYS A 334 -19.48 -23.27 -3.23
N MET A 335 -20.24 -22.48 -2.49
CA MET A 335 -20.00 -22.25 -1.06
C MET A 335 -20.56 -23.40 -0.20
N ASP A 336 -19.79 -24.48 -0.07
CA ASP A 336 -20.19 -25.70 0.67
C ASP A 336 -20.68 -25.42 2.10
N THR A 337 -20.06 -24.46 2.79
CA THR A 337 -20.44 -24.07 4.15
C THR A 337 -21.86 -23.50 4.20
N ALA A 338 -22.25 -22.68 3.21
CA ALA A 338 -23.59 -22.13 3.11
C ALA A 338 -24.62 -23.21 2.75
N ALA A 339 -24.26 -24.16 1.85
CA ALA A 339 -25.12 -25.29 1.50
C ALA A 339 -25.42 -26.18 2.71
N LYS A 340 -24.39 -26.60 3.45
CA LYS A 340 -24.54 -27.39 4.68
C LYS A 340 -25.36 -26.64 5.73
N ASN A 341 -25.09 -25.35 5.91
CA ASN A 341 -25.85 -24.54 6.86
C ASN A 341 -27.32 -24.38 6.48
N LEU A 342 -27.63 -24.24 5.19
CA LEU A 342 -28.98 -24.16 4.64
C LEU A 342 -29.77 -25.44 4.88
N GLU A 343 -29.15 -26.60 4.63
CA GLU A 343 -29.75 -27.91 4.88
C GLU A 343 -30.14 -28.07 6.36
N VAL A 344 -29.18 -27.80 7.26
CA VAL A 344 -29.39 -27.89 8.72
C VAL A 344 -30.53 -26.99 9.17
N VAL A 345 -30.57 -25.73 8.73
CA VAL A 345 -31.61 -24.79 9.18
C VAL A 345 -32.99 -25.12 8.62
N ARG A 346 -33.07 -25.72 7.41
CA ARG A 346 -34.35 -26.17 6.83
C ARG A 346 -34.93 -27.35 7.63
N MET A 347 -34.10 -28.31 8.03
CA MET A 347 -34.52 -29.41 8.92
C MET A 347 -35.02 -28.88 10.27
N GLU A 348 -34.30 -27.92 10.86
CA GLU A 348 -34.69 -27.29 12.11
C GLU A 348 -36.03 -26.55 11.98
N PHE A 349 -36.21 -25.81 10.87
CA PHE A 349 -37.43 -25.06 10.59
C PHE A 349 -38.65 -25.98 10.40
N ALA A 350 -38.49 -27.09 9.68
CA ALA A 350 -39.54 -28.08 9.50
C ALA A 350 -39.97 -28.71 10.84
N LYS A 351 -38.99 -29.11 11.68
CA LYS A 351 -39.25 -29.68 13.01
C LYS A 351 -40.03 -28.73 13.93
N ARG A 352 -39.82 -27.42 13.82
CA ARG A 352 -40.55 -26.41 14.61
C ARG A 352 -41.97 -26.12 14.09
N ARG A 353 -42.28 -26.46 12.83
CA ARG A 353 -43.62 -26.27 12.26
C ARG A 353 -44.54 -27.49 12.45
N GLY A 354 -43.96 -28.67 12.68
CA GLY A 354 -44.70 -29.90 12.98
C GLY A 354 -44.94 -30.16 14.47
N ARG A 355 -44.54 -29.22 15.33
CA ARG A 355 -44.91 -29.12 16.75
C ARG A 355 -45.88 -27.96 16.89
#